data_AF-A0A2S0WEY1-F1
#
_entry.id   AF-A0A2S0WEY1-F1
#
_cell.length_a   1.000
_cell.length_b   1.000
_cell.length_c   1.000
_cell.angle_alpha   90.00
_cell.angle_beta   90.00
_cell.angle_gamma   90.00
#
_symmetry.space_group_name_H-M   'P 1'
#
loop_
_entity.id
_entity.type
_entity.pdbx_description
1 polymer ?
#
loop_
_entity_poly.entity_id
_entity_poly.type
_entity_poly.pdbx_seq_one_letter_code
_entity_poly.pdbx_strand_id
1 'polypeptide(L)'
;MYNVKYDQQTRERALRLDHEALGEGGTSKAGTCRKIGAMLDINPATLHNWIRRAENKAQADKTASEADKDAERAQLRRENAIEGSRRALDVGLRLFRPSGSRPHTHIVVDFLHVQRRL
;
A
#
# COMPACT_ATOMS: atom_id res chain seq x y z
N MET A 1 -29.13 -5.76 17.88
CA MET A 1 -30.10 -4.69 17.60
C MET A 1 -29.80 -4.12 16.22
N TYR A 2 -30.57 -4.53 15.19
CA TYR A 2 -30.36 -4.06 13.81
C TYR A 2 -31.02 -2.69 13.64
N ASN A 3 -30.25 -1.69 13.20
CA ASN A 3 -30.74 -0.32 13.01
C ASN A 3 -31.59 -0.25 11.73
N VAL A 4 -32.89 -0.48 11.89
CA VAL A 4 -33.95 -0.43 10.87
C VAL A 4 -34.19 1.02 10.44
N LYS A 5 -33.25 1.62 9.70
CA LYS A 5 -33.57 2.90 9.05
C LYS A 5 -33.37 2.92 7.56
N TYR A 6 -32.48 2.09 7.00
CA TYR A 6 -32.39 1.83 5.56
C TYR A 6 -31.82 0.42 5.34
N ASP A 7 -32.41 -0.34 4.42
CA ASP A 7 -31.90 -1.67 4.06
C ASP A 7 -30.48 -1.55 3.46
N GLN A 8 -29.58 -2.43 3.88
CA GLN A 8 -28.19 -2.42 3.44
C GLN A 8 -28.10 -2.55 1.91
N GLN A 9 -29.00 -3.33 1.32
CA GLN A 9 -29.11 -3.51 -0.12
C GLN A 9 -29.40 -2.19 -0.85
N THR A 10 -30.29 -1.35 -0.31
CA THR A 10 -30.62 -0.04 -0.89
C THR A 10 -29.41 0.87 -0.89
N ARG A 11 -28.65 0.88 0.20
CA ARG A 11 -27.42 1.69 0.31
C ARG A 11 -26.36 1.24 -0.68
N GLU A 12 -26.13 -0.07 -0.78
CA GLU A 12 -25.15 -0.64 -1.73
C GLU A 12 -25.57 -0.43 -3.19
N ARG A 13 -26.87 -0.49 -3.48
CA ARG A 13 -27.41 -0.16 -4.80
C ARG A 13 -27.19 1.31 -5.15
N ALA A 14 -27.44 2.22 -4.22
CA ALA A 14 -27.24 3.64 -4.43
C ALA A 14 -25.77 4.01 -4.69
N LEU A 15 -24.84 3.39 -3.95
CA LEU A 15 -23.40 3.60 -4.16
C LEU A 15 -22.91 3.05 -5.50
N ARG A 16 -23.45 1.91 -5.96
CA ARG A 16 -23.15 1.38 -7.29
C ARG A 16 -23.61 2.31 -8.40
N LEU A 17 -24.84 2.83 -8.31
CA LEU A 17 -25.37 3.78 -9.29
C LEU A 17 -24.57 5.09 -9.33
N ASP A 18 -24.08 5.56 -8.18
CA ASP A 18 -23.23 6.75 -8.13
C ASP A 18 -21.88 6.51 -8.82
N HIS A 19 -21.26 5.35 -8.60
CA HIS A 19 -20.03 4.97 -9.28
C HIS A 19 -20.20 4.80 -10.79
N GLU A 20 -21.30 4.20 -11.23
CA GLU A 20 -21.67 4.07 -12.65
C GLU A 20 -21.87 5.45 -13.31
N ALA A 21 -22.59 6.35 -12.64
CA ALA A 21 -22.81 7.71 -13.11
C ALA A 21 -21.51 8.54 -13.20
N LEU A 22 -20.52 8.28 -12.32
CA LEU A 22 -19.19 8.91 -12.43
C LEU A 22 -18.40 8.40 -13.64
N GLY A 23 -18.55 7.13 -14.01
CA GLY A 23 -17.89 6.53 -15.18
C GLY A 23 -18.41 7.01 -16.52
N GLU A 24 -19.70 7.37 -16.59
CA GLU A 24 -20.34 7.91 -17.80
C GLU A 24 -20.09 9.41 -18.04
N GLY A 25 -19.26 10.06 -17.21
CA GLY A 25 -19.06 11.52 -17.28
C GLY A 25 -20.25 12.32 -16.72
N GLY A 26 -20.91 11.76 -15.70
CA GLY A 26 -22.09 12.35 -15.09
C GLY A 26 -21.90 13.80 -14.62
N THR A 27 -23.03 14.50 -14.53
CA THR A 27 -23.13 15.86 -13.96
C THR A 27 -22.42 15.98 -12.61
N SER A 28 -22.14 17.21 -12.16
CA SER A 28 -21.62 17.50 -10.80
C SER A 28 -22.25 16.59 -9.72
N LYS A 29 -21.47 16.16 -8.71
CA LYS A 29 -21.88 15.21 -7.64
C LYS A 29 -23.30 15.50 -7.08
N ALA A 30 -23.64 16.78 -6.93
CA ALA A 30 -24.96 17.19 -6.43
C ALA A 30 -26.12 16.90 -7.41
N GLY A 31 -25.88 16.95 -8.73
CA GLY A 31 -26.83 16.57 -9.77
C GLY A 31 -27.06 15.06 -9.81
N THR A 32 -25.99 14.29 -9.71
CA THR A 32 -26.04 12.82 -9.62
C THR A 32 -26.79 12.37 -8.37
N CYS A 33 -26.50 12.97 -7.19
CA CYS A 33 -27.23 12.69 -5.96
C CYS A 33 -28.73 13.00 -6.06
N ARG A 34 -29.11 14.08 -6.75
CA ARG A 34 -30.52 14.43 -6.98
C ARG A 34 -31.22 13.42 -7.90
N LYS A 35 -30.57 13.02 -9.01
CA LYS A 35 -31.12 12.05 -9.96
C LYS A 35 -31.31 10.67 -9.30
N ILE A 36 -30.28 10.17 -8.63
CA ILE A 36 -30.32 8.85 -7.97
C ILE A 36 -31.27 8.87 -6.75
N GLY A 37 -31.26 9.96 -5.97
CA GLY A 37 -32.19 10.14 -4.86
C GLY A 37 -33.65 10.08 -5.30
N ALA A 38 -34.00 10.74 -6.41
CA ALA A 38 -35.34 10.67 -6.99
C ALA A 38 -35.70 9.25 -7.50
N MET A 39 -34.73 8.52 -8.07
CA MET A 39 -34.95 7.14 -8.57
C MET A 39 -35.19 6.12 -7.45
N LEU A 40 -34.61 6.34 -6.26
CA LEU A 40 -34.71 5.42 -5.12
C LEU A 40 -35.67 5.90 -4.03
N ASP A 41 -36.32 7.06 -4.22
CA ASP A 41 -37.12 7.77 -3.22
C ASP A 41 -36.35 8.05 -1.91
N ILE A 42 -35.10 8.49 -2.05
CA ILE A 42 -34.19 8.79 -0.95
C ILE A 42 -33.80 10.26 -1.01
N ASN A 43 -33.79 10.92 0.16
CA ASN A 43 -33.34 12.30 0.24
C ASN A 43 -31.89 12.42 -0.28
N PRO A 44 -31.61 13.33 -1.23
CA PRO A 44 -30.27 13.50 -1.80
C PRO A 44 -29.20 13.85 -0.75
N ALA A 45 -29.57 14.50 0.36
CA ALA A 45 -28.65 14.78 1.46
C ALA A 45 -28.20 13.50 2.18
N THR A 46 -29.09 12.50 2.28
CA THR A 46 -28.78 11.19 2.87
C THR A 46 -27.83 10.41 1.95
N LEU A 47 -28.09 10.42 0.65
CA LEU A 47 -27.22 9.80 -0.35
C LEU A 47 -25.82 10.42 -0.33
N HIS A 48 -25.73 11.75 -0.28
CA HIS A 48 -24.46 12.46 -0.17
C HIS A 48 -23.67 12.06 1.09
N ASN A 49 -24.35 11.91 2.24
CA ASN A 49 -23.71 11.43 3.47
C ASN A 49 -23.16 10.00 3.31
N TRP A 50 -23.92 9.11 2.64
CA TRP A 50 -23.45 7.75 2.38
C TRP A 50 -22.22 7.70 1.48
N ILE A 51 -22.21 8.50 0.42
CA ILE A 51 -21.07 8.63 -0.50
C ILE A 51 -19.86 9.15 0.27
N ARG A 52 -20.00 10.25 1.02
CA ARG A 52 -18.91 10.80 1.84
C ARG A 52 -18.34 9.79 2.83
N ARG A 53 -19.21 8.98 3.45
CA ARG A 53 -18.77 7.92 4.39
C ARG A 53 -18.04 6.79 3.68
N ALA A 54 -18.46 6.43 2.46
CA ALA A 54 -17.79 5.44 1.63
C ALA A 54 -16.42 5.93 1.15
N GLU A 55 -16.31 7.19 0.71
CA GLU A 55 -15.05 7.84 0.33
C GLU A 55 -14.05 7.86 1.50
N ASN A 56 -14.49 8.25 2.69
CA ASN A 56 -13.65 8.25 3.89
C ASN A 56 -13.15 6.85 4.25
N LYS A 57 -14.01 5.83 4.13
CA LYS A 57 -13.61 4.43 4.37
C LYS A 57 -12.58 3.96 3.33
N ALA A 58 -12.83 4.22 2.05
CA ALA A 58 -11.89 3.87 0.98
C ALA A 58 -10.53 4.56 1.17
N GLN A 59 -10.52 5.80 1.65
CA GLN A 59 -9.27 6.51 1.96
C GLN A 59 -8.53 5.86 3.13
N ALA A 60 -9.24 5.49 4.21
CA ALA A 60 -8.64 4.80 5.35
C ALA A 60 -8.05 3.44 4.94
N ASP A 61 -8.77 2.65 4.14
CA ASP A 61 -8.32 1.35 3.65
C ASP A 61 -7.07 1.49 2.75
N LYS A 62 -7.02 2.53 1.89
CA LYS A 62 -5.83 2.85 1.09
C LYS A 62 -4.63 3.22 1.95
N THR A 63 -4.82 4.06 2.98
CA THR A 63 -3.73 4.45 3.87
C THR A 63 -3.19 3.26 4.67
N ALA A 64 -4.05 2.33 5.08
CA ALA A 64 -3.64 1.11 5.75
C ALA A 64 -2.84 0.19 4.82
N SER A 65 -3.30 0.03 3.57
CA SER A 65 -2.60 -0.77 2.56
C SER A 65 -1.24 -0.19 2.17
N GLU A 66 -1.11 1.13 2.06
CA GLU A 66 0.19 1.75 1.78
C GLU A 66 1.16 1.65 2.97
N ALA A 67 0.67 1.79 4.21
CA ALA A 67 1.50 1.57 5.39
C ALA A 67 2.06 0.14 5.47
N ASP A 68 1.24 -0.86 5.10
CA ASP A 68 1.65 -2.26 5.06
C ASP A 68 2.71 -2.52 3.96
N LYS A 69 2.48 -1.99 2.76
CA LYS A 69 3.46 -2.05 1.65
C LYS A 69 4.77 -1.35 1.99
N ASP A 70 4.73 -0.24 2.72
CA ASP A 70 5.93 0.49 3.12
C ASP A 70 6.75 -0.28 4.17
N ALA A 71 6.07 -1.00 5.08
CA ALA A 71 6.73 -1.91 6.01
C ALA A 71 7.42 -3.06 5.26
N GLU A 72 6.75 -3.67 4.29
CA GLU A 72 7.32 -4.73 3.44
C GLU A 72 8.52 -4.22 2.63
N ARG A 73 8.40 -3.06 1.97
CA ARG A 73 9.50 -2.42 1.24
C ARG A 73 10.69 -2.10 2.14
N ALA A 74 10.46 -1.67 3.38
CA ALA A 74 11.52 -1.41 4.34
C ALA A 74 12.25 -2.71 4.74
N GLN A 75 11.51 -3.80 4.92
CA GLN A 75 12.09 -5.13 5.19
C GLN A 75 12.91 -5.62 3.98
N LEU A 76 12.36 -5.55 2.77
CA LEU A 76 13.06 -5.95 1.55
C LEU A 76 14.32 -5.12 1.29
N ARG A 77 14.31 -3.81 1.60
CA ARG A 77 15.51 -2.96 1.50
C ARG A 77 16.60 -3.39 2.49
N ARG A 78 16.23 -3.78 3.72
CA ARG A 78 17.19 -4.30 4.71
C ARG A 78 17.79 -5.62 4.25
N GLU A 79 16.96 -6.53 3.73
CA GLU A 79 17.43 -7.82 3.22
C GLU A 79 18.36 -7.66 2.02
N ASN A 80 17.98 -6.84 1.03
CA ASN A 80 18.83 -6.52 -0.12
C ASN A 80 20.16 -5.85 0.30
N ALA A 81 20.17 -5.01 1.33
CA ALA A 81 21.40 -4.41 1.85
C ALA A 81 22.34 -5.49 2.41
N ILE A 82 21.81 -6.45 3.19
CA ILE A 82 22.59 -7.56 3.74
C ILE A 82 23.13 -8.47 2.63
N GLU A 83 22.31 -8.80 1.64
CA GLU A 83 22.74 -9.60 0.49
C GLU A 83 23.82 -8.86 -0.33
N GLY A 84 23.67 -7.56 -0.54
CA GLY A 84 24.67 -6.70 -1.16
C GLY A 84 26.01 -6.75 -0.43
N SER A 85 26.01 -6.59 0.90
CA SER A 85 27.21 -6.71 1.74
C SER A 85 27.84 -8.11 1.66
N ARG A 86 27.04 -9.18 1.68
CA ARG A 86 27.54 -10.56 1.52
C ARG A 86 28.18 -10.77 0.15
N ARG A 87 27.59 -10.23 -0.90
CA ARG A 87 28.13 -10.31 -2.26
C ARG A 87 29.45 -9.55 -2.38
N ALA A 88 29.55 -8.36 -1.80
CA ALA A 88 30.79 -7.59 -1.74
C ALA A 88 31.90 -8.35 -0.99
N LEU A 89 31.55 -9.02 0.11
CA LEU A 89 32.47 -9.88 0.87
C LEU A 89 32.96 -11.07 0.03
N ASP A 90 32.07 -11.79 -0.67
CA ASP A 90 32.44 -12.91 -1.54
C ASP A 90 33.37 -12.46 -2.68
N VAL A 91 33.08 -11.33 -3.32
CA VAL A 91 33.95 -10.76 -4.36
C VAL A 91 35.32 -10.37 -3.78
N GLY A 92 35.36 -9.68 -2.65
CA GLY A 92 36.61 -9.31 -1.98
C GLY A 92 37.45 -10.53 -1.61
N LEU A 93 36.82 -11.57 -1.05
CA LEU A 93 37.50 -12.82 -0.70
C LEU A 93 38.03 -13.57 -1.93
N ARG A 94 37.32 -13.52 -3.06
CA ARG A 94 37.79 -14.11 -4.33
C ARG A 94 39.04 -13.41 -4.87
N LEU A 95 39.21 -12.11 -4.64
CA LEU A 95 40.43 -11.38 -5.03
C LEU A 95 41.67 -11.88 -4.29
N PHE A 96 41.52 -12.43 -3.08
CA PHE A 96 42.61 -13.07 -2.33
C PHE A 96 42.86 -14.53 -2.75
N ARG A 97 42.09 -15.09 -3.68
CA ARG A 97 42.18 -16.50 -4.14
C ARG A 97 42.99 -16.81 -5.43
N PRO A 98 43.75 -15.91 -6.09
CA PRO A 98 44.39 -16.27 -7.36
C PRO A 98 45.65 -17.14 -7.27
N SER A 99 46.24 -17.39 -6.09
CA SER A 99 47.50 -18.17 -5.99
C SER A 99 47.56 -19.24 -4.88
N GLY A 100 46.43 -19.58 -4.25
CA GLY A 100 46.34 -20.70 -3.30
C GLY A 100 46.97 -20.49 -1.92
N SER A 101 47.79 -19.47 -1.71
CA SER A 101 48.23 -19.07 -0.37
C SER A 101 47.11 -18.34 0.35
N ARG A 102 46.61 -18.94 1.44
CA ARG A 102 45.69 -18.27 2.35
C ARG A 102 46.38 -17.00 2.86
N PRO A 103 45.79 -15.80 2.70
CA PRO A 103 46.31 -14.61 3.36
C PRO A 103 46.38 -14.86 4.85
N HIS A 104 47.37 -14.27 5.51
CA HIS A 104 47.56 -14.44 6.95
C HIS A 104 46.28 -14.04 7.70
N THR A 105 45.88 -14.80 8.71
CA THR A 105 44.56 -14.69 9.38
C THR A 105 44.21 -13.25 9.79
N HIS A 106 45.20 -12.45 10.19
CA HIS A 106 45.01 -11.05 10.57
C HIS A 106 44.49 -10.18 9.41
N ILE A 107 44.93 -10.40 8.17
CA ILE A 107 44.48 -9.64 6.99
C ILE A 107 42.99 -9.87 6.72
N VAL A 108 42.53 -11.11 6.88
CA VAL A 108 41.11 -11.47 6.72
C VAL A 108 40.27 -10.87 7.84
N VAL A 109 40.77 -10.94 9.08
CA VAL A 109 40.10 -10.38 10.27
C VAL A 109 40.00 -8.86 10.17
N ASP A 110 41.06 -8.17 9.77
CA ASP A 110 41.07 -6.72 9.58
C ASP A 110 40.11 -6.29 8.47
N PHE A 111 40.08 -7.02 7.36
CA PHE A 111 39.12 -6.79 6.28
C PHE A 111 37.67 -6.94 6.75
N LEU A 112 37.36 -7.98 7.52
CA LEU A 112 36.04 -8.20 8.11
C LEU A 112 35.66 -7.09 9.11
N HIS A 113 36.61 -6.64 9.92
CA HIS A 113 36.38 -5.53 10.86
C HIS A 113 36.08 -4.21 10.14
N VAL A 114 36.78 -3.91 9.05
CA VAL A 114 36.52 -2.73 8.22
C VAL A 114 35.13 -2.81 7.59
N GLN A 115 34.75 -3.96 7.04
CA GLN A 115 33.44 -4.16 6.40
C GLN A 115 32.27 -4.19 7.40
N ARG A 116 32.52 -4.51 8.68
CA ARG A 116 31.49 -4.50 9.74
C ARG A 116 31.29 -3.10 10.36
N ARG A 117 32.22 -2.17 10.11
CA ARG A 117 32.19 -0.80 10.66
C ARG A 117 31.60 0.23 9.69
N LEU A 118 31.42 -0.13 8.42
CA LEU A 118 30.70 0.61 7.38
C LEU A 118 29.22 0.22 7.39
#